data_AF-A0A523ZV63-F1
#
_entry.id   AF-A0A523ZV63-F1
#
_cell.length_a   1.000
_cell.length_b   1.000
_cell.length_c   1.000
_cell.angle_alpha   90.00
_cell.angle_beta   90.00
_cell.angle_gamma   90.00
#
_symmetry.space_group_name_H-M   'P 1'
#
loop_
_entity.id
_entity.type
_entity.pdbx_description
1 polymer ?
#
loop_
_entity_poly.entity_id
_entity_poly.type
_entity_poly.pdbx_seq_one_letter_code
_entity_poly.pdbx_strand_id
1 'polypeptide(L)'
;MEEKIVVRRPQKSPALAVILAIIAPGTGAMYNRQLTKGLIYMIIIAGLISTLTLSPPVFVILLCSLLIFGFYTYQIFEAAQTAQAINRKALMGEEEEEVEVEEFPEAVKAGSIFWGIILLLLGVFLLLANFEVISYSTAWQFWPVVVIVIGIKLIADFVSTKREENRGE
;
A
#
# COMPACT_ATOMS: atom_id res chain seq x y z
N MET A 1 0.33 50.10 12.12
CA MET A 1 -0.19 49.07 11.18
C MET A 1 -0.63 47.92 12.05
N GLU A 2 -1.93 47.74 12.24
CA GLU A 2 -2.45 46.63 13.03
C GLU A 2 -2.28 45.36 12.20
N GLU A 3 -1.38 44.48 12.65
CA GLU A 3 -1.21 43.16 12.08
C GLU A 3 -2.49 42.37 12.39
N LYS A 4 -3.39 42.31 11.41
CA LYS A 4 -4.64 41.55 11.52
C LYS A 4 -4.26 40.08 11.59
N ILE A 5 -4.16 39.53 12.80
CA ILE A 5 -3.97 38.09 13.03
C ILE A 5 -5.20 37.39 12.45
N VAL A 6 -5.09 36.91 11.21
CA VAL A 6 -6.14 36.12 10.58
C VAL A 6 -6.13 34.75 11.25
N VAL A 7 -6.93 34.60 12.30
CA VAL A 7 -7.14 33.31 12.95
C VAL A 7 -7.95 32.42 12.00
N ARG A 8 -7.26 31.71 11.10
CA ARG A 8 -7.87 30.68 10.27
C ARG A 8 -8.32 29.53 11.18
N ARG A 9 -9.58 29.12 11.06
CA ARG A 9 -10.14 28.02 11.86
C ARG A 9 -9.73 26.66 11.25
N PRO A 10 -9.48 25.62 12.05
CA PRO A 10 -9.24 24.28 11.54
C PRO A 10 -10.47 23.78 10.76
N GLN A 11 -10.25 23.24 9.56
CA GLN A 11 -11.30 22.78 8.64
C GLN A 11 -11.86 21.40 9.02
N LYS A 12 -11.04 20.55 9.64
CA LYS A 12 -11.36 19.17 10.01
C LYS A 12 -11.13 18.93 11.49
N SER A 13 -11.89 18.03 12.11
CA SER A 13 -11.66 17.61 13.50
C SER A 13 -10.87 16.30 13.52
N PRO A 14 -9.63 16.27 14.05
CA PRO A 14 -8.86 15.04 14.20
C PRO A 14 -9.56 14.02 15.12
N ALA A 15 -10.23 14.50 16.17
CA ALA A 15 -10.98 13.62 17.07
C ALA A 15 -12.14 12.92 16.36
N LEU A 16 -12.85 13.61 15.48
CA LEU A 16 -13.91 12.97 14.68
C LEU A 16 -13.34 11.95 13.70
N ALA A 17 -12.19 12.23 13.07
CA ALA A 17 -11.51 11.27 12.19
C ALA A 17 -11.15 9.97 12.93
N VAL A 18 -10.64 10.09 14.17
CA VAL A 18 -10.36 8.95 15.05
C VAL A 18 -11.61 8.17 15.42
N ILE A 19 -12.66 8.86 15.89
CA ILE A 19 -13.92 8.21 16.29
C ILE A 19 -14.50 7.44 15.11
N LEU A 20 -14.49 8.04 13.92
CA LEU A 20 -14.94 7.35 12.71
C LEU A 20 -14.08 6.13 12.42
N ALA A 21 -12.76 6.25 12.42
CA ALA A 21 -11.83 5.14 12.17
C ALA A 21 -11.96 3.96 13.17
N ILE A 22 -12.45 4.22 14.38
CA ILE A 22 -12.73 3.19 15.41
C ILE A 22 -14.03 2.43 15.11
N ILE A 23 -15.02 3.05 14.45
CA ILE A 23 -16.31 2.41 14.16
C ILE A 23 -16.14 1.34 13.08
N ALA A 24 -15.36 1.64 12.04
CA ALA A 24 -15.14 0.72 10.94
C ALA A 24 -13.80 1.01 10.23
N PRO A 25 -13.18 -0.01 9.60
CA PRO A 25 -11.99 0.20 8.81
C PRO A 25 -12.24 1.23 7.69
N GLY A 26 -11.25 2.10 7.44
CA GLY A 26 -11.28 3.07 6.34
C GLY A 26 -12.15 4.32 6.49
N THR A 27 -13.12 4.37 7.41
CA THR A 27 -14.05 5.52 7.57
C THR A 27 -13.38 6.82 8.00
N GLY A 28 -12.30 6.77 8.79
CA GLY A 28 -11.52 7.95 9.15
C GLY A 28 -10.84 8.61 7.93
N ALA A 29 -10.35 7.80 6.98
CA ALA A 29 -9.80 8.30 5.73
C ALA A 29 -10.90 8.89 4.83
N MET A 30 -12.10 8.30 4.82
CA MET A 30 -13.27 8.84 4.11
C MET A 30 -13.66 10.23 4.65
N TYR A 31 -13.62 10.44 5.97
CA TYR A 31 -13.84 11.75 6.59
C TYR A 31 -12.82 12.80 6.13
N ASN A 32 -11.57 12.36 6.01
CA ASN A 32 -10.46 13.17 5.49
C ASN A 32 -10.52 13.38 3.97
N ARG A 33 -11.61 12.96 3.29
CA ARG A 33 -11.81 13.01 1.84
C ARG A 33 -10.83 12.15 1.03
N GLN A 34 -10.18 11.17 1.66
CA GLN A 34 -9.28 10.22 1.00
C GLN A 34 -10.01 8.90 0.75
N LEU A 35 -10.95 8.92 -0.21
CA LEU A 35 -11.85 7.79 -0.46
C LEU A 35 -11.11 6.52 -0.86
N THR A 36 -10.09 6.66 -1.70
CA THR A 36 -9.24 5.57 -2.18
C THR A 36 -8.55 4.84 -1.03
N LYS A 37 -7.90 5.60 -0.13
CA LYS A 37 -7.25 5.02 1.05
C LYS A 37 -8.26 4.32 1.95
N GLY A 38 -9.42 4.95 2.18
CA GLY A 38 -10.50 4.35 2.95
C GLY A 38 -10.94 3.01 2.36
N LEU A 39 -11.13 2.95 1.04
CA LEU A 39 -11.49 1.72 0.32
C LEU A 39 -10.40 0.65 0.41
N ILE A 40 -9.13 1.03 0.22
CA ILE A 40 -7.98 0.12 0.36
C ILE A 40 -7.94 -0.49 1.77
N TYR A 41 -8.15 0.30 2.82
CA TYR A 41 -8.14 -0.19 4.20
C TYR A 41 -9.27 -1.21 4.45
N MET A 42 -10.46 -0.95 3.90
CA MET A 42 -11.58 -1.88 3.97
C MET A 42 -11.27 -3.19 3.23
N ILE A 43 -10.70 -3.12 2.02
CA ILE A 43 -10.33 -4.31 1.23
C ILE A 43 -9.27 -5.15 1.94
N ILE A 44 -8.23 -4.52 2.50
CA ILE A 44 -7.16 -5.22 3.23
C ILE A 44 -7.74 -5.98 4.43
N ILE A 45 -8.53 -5.30 5.27
CA ILE A 45 -9.14 -5.94 6.44
C ILE A 45 -10.12 -7.04 6.04
N ALA A 46 -10.97 -6.80 5.03
CA ALA A 46 -11.90 -7.80 4.53
C ALA A 46 -11.18 -9.04 3.98
N GLY A 47 -10.09 -8.86 3.23
CA GLY A 47 -9.27 -9.96 2.71
C GLY A 47 -8.58 -10.77 3.82
N LEU A 48 -8.02 -10.08 4.83
CA LEU A 48 -7.42 -10.74 6.00
C LEU A 48 -8.46 -11.54 6.79
N ILE A 49 -9.64 -10.98 7.05
CA ILE A 49 -10.75 -11.68 7.72
C ILE A 49 -11.23 -12.87 6.88
N SER A 50 -11.39 -12.69 5.57
CA SER A 50 -11.80 -13.77 4.66
C SER A 50 -10.79 -14.93 4.63
N THR A 51 -9.51 -14.67 4.90
CA THR A 51 -8.50 -15.74 4.98
C THR A 51 -8.72 -16.57 6.25
N LEU A 52 -9.09 -15.93 7.36
CA LEU A 52 -9.37 -16.60 8.64
C LEU A 52 -10.61 -17.51 8.58
N THR A 53 -11.54 -17.29 7.65
CA THR A 53 -12.74 -18.12 7.50
C THR A 53 -12.51 -19.40 6.69
N LEU A 54 -11.36 -19.56 6.03
CA LEU A 54 -11.07 -20.68 5.12
C LEU A 54 -10.33 -21.85 5.80
N SER A 55 -10.49 -22.03 7.11
CA SER A 55 -9.76 -23.03 7.92
C SER A 55 -8.24 -23.06 7.66
N PRO A 56 -7.53 -21.91 7.74
CA PRO A 56 -6.11 -21.86 7.42
C PRO A 56 -5.24 -22.51 8.52
N PRO A 57 -3.97 -22.86 8.23
CA PRO A 57 -3.03 -23.36 9.23
C PRO A 57 -2.84 -22.38 10.40
N VAL A 58 -2.52 -22.90 11.60
CA VAL A 58 -2.37 -22.08 12.84
C VAL A 58 -1.41 -20.91 12.67
N PHE A 59 -0.28 -21.10 11.97
CA PHE A 59 0.67 -20.02 11.70
C PHE A 59 0.03 -18.85 10.93
N VAL A 60 -0.82 -19.13 9.95
CA VAL A 60 -1.54 -18.12 9.17
C VAL A 60 -2.56 -17.40 10.03
N ILE A 61 -3.27 -18.12 10.92
CA ILE A 61 -4.21 -17.50 11.87
C ILE A 61 -3.49 -16.47 12.74
N LEU A 62 -2.34 -16.83 13.32
CA LEU A 62 -1.57 -15.93 14.18
C LEU A 62 -1.05 -14.72 13.41
N LEU A 63 -0.49 -14.93 12.21
CA LEU A 63 0.03 -13.87 11.37
C LEU A 63 -1.08 -12.91 10.93
N CYS A 64 -2.20 -13.41 10.41
CA CYS A 64 -3.33 -12.58 10.00
C CYS A 64 -3.96 -11.84 11.18
N SER A 65 -4.10 -12.46 12.35
CA SER A 65 -4.63 -11.79 13.55
C SER A 65 -3.74 -10.64 14.01
N LEU A 66 -2.43 -10.84 13.99
CA LEU A 66 -1.45 -9.79 14.30
C LEU A 66 -1.51 -8.64 13.28
N LEU A 67 -1.59 -8.98 11.98
CA LEU A 67 -1.72 -7.98 10.92
C LEU A 67 -3.01 -7.19 11.02
N ILE A 68 -4.16 -7.84 11.29
CA ILE A 68 -5.44 -7.17 11.49
C ILE A 68 -5.32 -6.19 12.66
N PHE A 69 -4.82 -6.63 13.81
CA PHE A 69 -4.69 -5.77 14.98
C PHE A 69 -3.74 -4.59 14.75
N GLY A 70 -2.55 -4.85 14.19
CA GLY A 70 -1.57 -3.81 13.89
C GLY A 70 -2.07 -2.81 12.85
N PHE A 71 -2.69 -3.30 11.77
CA PHE A 71 -3.24 -2.46 10.72
C PHE A 71 -4.44 -1.64 11.21
N TYR A 72 -5.34 -2.25 11.98
CA TYR A 72 -6.51 -1.58 12.54
C TYR A 72 -6.12 -0.45 13.48
N THR A 73 -5.15 -0.67 14.37
CA THR A 73 -4.63 0.38 15.25
C THR A 73 -3.89 1.46 14.46
N TYR A 74 -3.05 1.08 13.49
CA TYR A 74 -2.36 2.00 12.60
C TYR A 74 -3.30 2.96 11.87
N GLN A 75 -4.38 2.47 11.23
CA GLN A 75 -5.30 3.33 10.48
C GLN A 75 -6.02 4.35 11.37
N ILE A 76 -6.20 4.08 12.67
CA ILE A 76 -6.78 5.03 13.62
C ILE A 76 -5.83 6.22 13.83
N PHE A 77 -4.54 5.95 14.03
CA PHE A 77 -3.53 6.99 14.17
C PHE A 77 -3.30 7.76 12.86
N GLU A 78 -3.31 7.06 11.72
CA GLU A 78 -3.20 7.66 10.39
C GLU A 78 -4.35 8.65 10.14
N ALA A 79 -5.58 8.29 10.50
CA ALA A 79 -6.73 9.18 10.37
C ALA A 79 -6.56 10.49 11.17
N ALA A 80 -6.00 10.41 12.38
CA ALA A 80 -5.70 11.58 13.22
C ALA A 80 -4.62 12.46 12.59
N GLN A 81 -3.50 11.85 12.19
CA GLN A 81 -2.35 12.53 11.61
C GLN A 81 -2.72 13.22 10.30
N THR A 82 -3.49 12.54 9.45
CA THR A 82 -3.98 13.07 8.18
C THR A 82 -4.93 14.25 8.38
N ALA A 83 -5.86 14.19 9.33
CA ALA A 83 -6.73 15.32 9.66
C ALA A 83 -5.94 16.54 10.16
N GLN A 84 -4.93 16.32 11.00
CA GLN A 84 -4.02 17.38 11.46
C GLN A 84 -3.18 17.95 10.32
N ALA A 85 -2.71 17.11 9.39
CA ALA A 85 -1.95 17.55 8.23
C ALA A 85 -2.79 18.44 7.30
N ILE A 86 -4.05 18.06 7.03
CA ILE A 86 -5.00 18.86 6.26
C ILE A 86 -5.22 20.22 6.92
N ASN A 87 -5.46 20.25 8.24
CA ASN A 87 -5.62 21.50 8.98
C ASN A 87 -4.37 22.38 8.90
N ARG A 88 -3.17 21.80 9.05
CA ARG A 88 -1.91 22.55 8.97
C ARG A 88 -1.72 23.19 7.61
N LYS A 89 -2.01 22.48 6.52
CA LYS A 89 -1.96 23.02 5.15
C LYS A 89 -2.99 24.15 4.95
N ALA A 90 -4.23 23.93 5.39
CA ALA A 90 -5.29 24.94 5.30
C ALA A 90 -4.97 26.24 6.08
N LEU A 91 -4.23 26.13 7.18
CA LEU A 91 -3.73 27.28 7.95
C LEU A 91 -2.62 28.05 7.21
N MET A 92 -1.78 27.37 6.44
CA MET A 92 -0.69 27.97 5.64
C MET A 92 -1.21 28.68 4.38
N GLY A 93 -2.49 28.54 4.04
CA GLY A 93 -3.10 29.22 2.90
C GLY A 93 -2.84 28.55 1.55
N GLU A 94 -2.28 27.35 1.58
CA GLU A 94 -2.35 26.40 0.47
C GLU A 94 -3.82 25.96 0.38
N GLU A 95 -4.52 26.38 -0.68
CA GLU A 95 -5.83 25.84 -1.01
C GLU A 95 -5.70 24.34 -1.21
N GLU A 96 -6.83 23.63 -0.99
CA GLU A 96 -6.92 22.19 -1.22
C GLU A 96 -6.58 21.92 -2.69
N GLU A 97 -5.30 21.76 -3.02
CA GLU A 97 -4.93 20.80 -4.05
C GLU A 97 -5.54 19.51 -3.53
N GLU A 98 -6.66 19.15 -4.15
CA GLU A 98 -7.02 17.76 -4.38
C GLU A 98 -5.70 17.11 -4.76
N VAL A 99 -5.05 16.52 -3.76
CA VAL A 99 -4.00 15.57 -4.04
C VAL A 99 -4.80 14.47 -4.71
N GLU A 100 -4.94 14.54 -6.03
CA GLU A 100 -4.90 13.40 -6.90
C GLU A 100 -3.61 12.69 -6.48
N VAL A 101 -3.70 11.97 -5.37
CA VAL A 101 -2.74 10.95 -5.03
C VAL A 101 -2.97 10.03 -6.19
N GLU A 102 -2.08 10.07 -7.17
CA GLU A 102 -2.02 9.02 -8.18
C GLU A 102 -2.13 7.72 -7.38
N GLU A 103 -3.29 7.06 -7.50
CA GLU A 103 -3.78 6.05 -6.56
C GLU A 103 -2.90 4.79 -6.51
N PHE A 104 -1.81 4.87 -7.24
CA PHE A 104 -0.89 3.88 -7.68
C PHE A 104 0.41 4.65 -7.98
N PRO A 105 1.56 4.26 -7.42
CA PRO A 105 2.84 4.85 -7.83
C PRO A 105 2.89 4.87 -9.37
N GLU A 106 3.55 5.84 -10.01
CA GLU A 106 3.68 5.88 -11.49
C GLU A 106 4.11 4.53 -12.09
N ALA A 107 4.79 3.67 -11.30
CA ALA A 107 5.09 2.27 -11.61
C ALA A 107 3.88 1.35 -11.91
N VAL A 108 2.67 1.73 -11.49
CA VAL A 108 1.40 1.02 -11.69
C VAL A 108 0.48 1.78 -12.66
N LYS A 109 0.57 3.12 -12.75
CA LYS A 109 -0.08 3.92 -13.83
C LYS A 109 0.60 3.72 -15.19
N ALA A 110 1.93 3.57 -15.20
CA ALA A 110 2.61 2.93 -16.30
C ALA A 110 2.11 1.48 -16.30
N GLY A 111 1.14 1.18 -17.15
CA GLY A 111 0.70 -0.16 -17.49
C GLY A 111 1.87 -0.95 -18.04
N SER A 112 2.81 -1.32 -17.17
CA SER A 112 3.87 -2.22 -17.50
C SER A 112 3.18 -3.55 -17.65
N ILE A 113 2.89 -3.90 -18.90
CA ILE A 113 2.39 -5.22 -19.32
C ILE A 113 3.16 -6.33 -18.58
N PHE A 114 4.44 -6.08 -18.26
CA PHE A 114 5.25 -6.90 -17.37
C PHE A 114 4.60 -7.21 -16.01
N TRP A 115 4.15 -6.20 -15.25
CA TRP A 115 3.45 -6.40 -13.97
C TRP A 115 2.13 -7.14 -14.15
N GLY A 116 1.40 -6.86 -15.24
CA GLY A 116 0.18 -7.59 -15.60
C GLY A 116 0.43 -9.07 -15.91
N ILE A 117 1.48 -9.38 -16.69
CA ILE A 117 1.91 -10.74 -17.02
C ILE A 117 2.37 -11.47 -15.75
N ILE A 118 3.16 -10.82 -14.91
CA ILE A 118 3.59 -11.40 -13.62
C ILE A 118 2.38 -11.73 -12.75
N LEU A 119 1.42 -10.81 -12.63
CA LEU A 119 0.22 -11.03 -11.84
C LEU A 119 -0.64 -12.17 -12.41
N LEU A 120 -0.78 -12.25 -13.74
CA LEU A 120 -1.48 -13.33 -14.43
C LEU A 120 -0.82 -14.69 -14.21
N LEU A 121 0.51 -14.77 -14.37
CA LEU A 121 1.27 -16.00 -14.13
C LEU A 121 1.19 -16.42 -12.66
N LEU A 122 1.30 -15.47 -11.73
CA LEU A 122 1.17 -15.71 -10.30
C LEU A 122 -0.23 -16.21 -9.95
N GLY A 123 -1.28 -15.62 -10.54
CA GLY A 123 -2.66 -16.05 -10.36
C GLY A 123 -2.91 -17.47 -10.87
N VAL A 124 -2.45 -17.79 -12.08
CA VAL A 124 -2.52 -19.15 -12.65
C VAL A 124 -1.77 -20.15 -11.76
N PHE A 125 -0.59 -19.78 -11.27
CA PHE A 125 0.21 -20.59 -10.38
C PHE A 125 -0.50 -20.86 -9.04
N LEU A 126 -1.08 -19.83 -8.41
CA LEU A 126 -1.88 -20.00 -7.19
C LEU A 126 -3.09 -20.91 -7.42
N LEU A 127 -3.73 -20.80 -8.58
CA LEU A 127 -4.87 -21.65 -8.94
C LEU A 127 -4.44 -23.13 -9.03
N LEU A 128 -3.34 -23.40 -9.73
CA LEU A 128 -2.75 -24.75 -9.85
C LEU A 128 -2.33 -25.31 -8.49
N ALA A 129 -1.79 -24.47 -7.61
CA ALA A 129 -1.44 -24.87 -6.24
C ALA A 129 -2.69 -25.17 -5.40
N ASN A 130 -3.79 -24.45 -5.61
CA ASN A 130 -5.07 -24.70 -4.94
C ASN A 130 -5.73 -26.01 -5.40
N PHE A 131 -5.63 -26.36 -6.68
CA PHE A 131 -6.12 -27.63 -7.22
C PHE A 131 -5.22 -28.84 -6.88
N GLU A 132 -4.23 -28.67 -5.99
CA GLU A 132 -3.24 -29.69 -5.62
C GLU A 132 -2.43 -30.25 -6.81
N VAL A 133 -2.49 -29.62 -7.98
CA VAL A 133 -1.68 -29.98 -9.15
C VAL A 133 -0.20 -29.68 -8.87
N ILE A 134 0.07 -28.63 -8.08
CA ILE A 134 1.41 -28.25 -7.64
C ILE A 134 1.42 -28.20 -6.10
N SER A 135 2.34 -28.95 -5.48
CA SER A 135 2.52 -28.88 -4.02
C SER A 135 3.25 -27.59 -3.60
N TYR A 136 2.84 -27.01 -2.47
CA TYR A 136 3.53 -25.87 -1.86
C TYR A 136 5.01 -26.15 -1.56
N SER A 137 5.40 -27.41 -1.33
CA SER A 137 6.80 -27.81 -1.14
C SER A 137 7.63 -27.64 -2.42
N THR A 138 7.07 -28.05 -3.56
CA THR A 138 7.67 -27.89 -4.88
C THR A 138 7.74 -26.42 -5.28
N ALA A 139 6.69 -25.65 -5.00
CA ALA A 139 6.66 -24.20 -5.24
C ALA A 139 7.82 -23.47 -4.54
N TRP A 140 8.09 -23.82 -3.28
CA TRP A 140 9.17 -23.19 -2.52
C TRP A 140 10.53 -23.43 -3.15
N GLN A 141 10.78 -24.57 -3.81
CA GLN A 141 12.07 -24.89 -4.44
C GLN A 141 12.46 -23.95 -5.60
N PHE A 142 11.52 -23.18 -6.15
CA PHE A 142 11.76 -22.25 -7.26
C PHE A 142 12.21 -20.84 -6.82
N TRP A 143 12.28 -20.54 -5.51
CA TRP A 143 12.83 -19.27 -5.00
C TRP A 143 14.23 -18.89 -5.57
N PRO A 144 15.15 -19.83 -5.88
CA PRO A 144 16.45 -19.49 -6.44
C PRO A 144 16.35 -18.85 -7.84
N VAL A 145 15.28 -19.10 -8.60
CA VAL A 145 15.09 -18.51 -9.93
C VAL A 145 14.98 -16.98 -9.84
N VAL A 146 14.27 -16.46 -8.83
CA VAL A 146 14.16 -15.02 -8.61
C VAL A 146 15.54 -14.41 -8.31
N VAL A 147 16.34 -15.07 -7.49
CA VAL A 147 17.71 -14.64 -7.17
C VAL A 147 18.61 -14.65 -8.42
N ILE A 148 18.48 -15.67 -9.27
CA ILE A 148 19.22 -15.76 -10.53
C ILE A 148 18.86 -14.60 -11.46
N VAL A 149 17.56 -14.30 -11.62
CA VAL A 149 17.10 -13.18 -12.46
C VAL A 149 17.62 -11.84 -11.93
N ILE A 150 17.56 -11.62 -10.61
CA ILE A 150 18.12 -10.41 -9.98
C ILE A 150 19.63 -10.33 -10.23
N GLY A 151 20.36 -11.45 -10.05
CA GLY A 151 21.80 -11.51 -10.30
C GLY A 151 22.17 -11.19 -11.75
N ILE A 152 21.44 -11.75 -12.73
CA ILE A 152 21.64 -11.45 -14.15
C ILE A 152 21.40 -9.97 -14.44
N LYS A 153 20.34 -9.38 -13.86
CA LYS A 153 20.05 -7.95 -14.01
C LYS A 153 21.21 -7.10 -13.49
N LEU A 154 21.70 -7.40 -12.28
CA LEU A 154 22.83 -6.67 -11.67
C LEU A 154 24.10 -6.76 -12.54
N ILE A 155 24.38 -7.92 -13.13
CA ILE A 155 25.52 -8.09 -14.04
C ILE A 155 25.32 -7.29 -15.32
N ALA A 156 24.12 -7.33 -15.91
CA ALA A 156 23.81 -6.57 -17.12
C ALA A 156 23.98 -5.05 -16.89
N ASP A 157 23.45 -4.54 -15.78
CA ASP A 157 23.56 -3.13 -15.38
C ASP A 157 25.02 -2.74 -15.11
N PHE A 158 25.82 -3.63 -14.52
CA PHE A 158 27.25 -3.42 -14.30
C PHE A 158 28.05 -3.35 -15.61
N VAL A 159 27.76 -4.26 -16.55
CA VAL A 159 28.44 -4.31 -17.86
C VAL A 159 28.04 -3.13 -18.74
N SER A 160 26.78 -2.68 -18.70
CA SER A 160 26.35 -1.49 -19.45
C SER A 160 27.03 -0.22 -18.93
N THR A 161 27.10 -0.06 -17.60
CA THR A 161 27.75 1.11 -16.96
C THR A 161 29.24 1.19 -17.31
N LYS A 162 29.96 0.07 -17.23
CA LYS A 162 31.40 0.01 -17.56
C LYS A 162 31.69 0.25 -19.05
N ARG A 163 30.74 -0.04 -19.92
CA ARG A 163 30.87 0.15 -21.38
C ARG A 163 30.63 1.60 -21.81
N GLU A 164 29.89 2.37 -21.04
CA GLU A 164 29.72 3.82 -21.27
C GLU A 164 30.95 4.61 -20.82
N GLU A 165 31.58 4.21 -19.71
CA GLU A 165 32.82 4.81 -19.18
C GLU A 165 34.00 4.67 -20.16
N ASN A 166 34.22 3.47 -20.73
CA ASN A 166 35.28 3.20 -21.71
C ASN A 166 35.07 3.84 -23.11
N ARG A 167 33.93 4.50 -23.35
CA ARG A 167 33.58 5.09 -24.66
C ARG A 167 33.62 6.62 -24.65
N GLY A 168 33.90 7.22 -23.49
CA GLY A 168 34.09 8.65 -23.27
C GLY A 168 35.56 9.08 -23.10
N GLU A 169 36.50 8.13 -23.10
CA GLU A 169 37.95 8.35 -23.26
C GLU A 169 38.36 8.20 -24.74
#